data_AF-A0A963TG91-F1
#
_entry.id   AF-A0A963TG91-F1
#
_cell.length_a   1.000
_cell.length_b   1.000
_cell.length_c   1.000
_cell.angle_alpha   90.00
_cell.angle_beta   90.00
_cell.angle_gamma   90.00
#
_symmetry.space_group_name_H-M   'P 1'
#
loop_
_entity.id
_entity.type
_entity.pdbx_description
1 polymer ?
#
loop_
_entity_poly.entity_id
_entity_poly.type
_entity_poly.pdbx_seq_one_letter_code
_entity_poly.pdbx_strand_id
1 'polypeptide(L)'
;MTDPVTRAVAVLNEALERDPDALLALVNLRVECNARLAAHRTIPVGLHDGVHKVGLLALLNGVLADTPGAVIGARGTLDRATGRFLRLQGFEDLRGDGVDTVA
;
A
#
# COMPACT_ATOMS: atom_id res chain seq x y z
N MET A 1 0.61 18.69 16.18
CA MET A 1 0.81 17.23 16.04
C MET A 1 1.18 16.97 14.59
N THR A 2 2.21 16.18 14.32
CA THR A 2 2.59 15.82 12.94
C THR A 2 1.46 15.02 12.31
N ASP A 3 1.11 15.35 11.07
CA ASP A 3 0.11 14.63 10.29
C ASP A 3 0.38 13.11 10.29
N PRO A 4 -0.62 12.25 10.60
CA PRO A 4 -0.41 10.81 10.75
C PRO A 4 0.11 10.11 9.48
N VAL A 5 -0.33 10.56 8.30
CA VAL A 5 0.08 9.98 7.01
C VAL A 5 1.50 10.41 6.67
N THR A 6 1.85 11.69 6.80
CA THR A 6 3.23 12.17 6.63
C THR A 6 4.18 11.42 7.55
N ARG A 7 3.79 11.20 8.82
CA ARG A 7 4.59 10.42 9.77
C ARG A 7 4.73 8.96 9.33
N ALA A 8 3.66 8.32 8.87
CA ALA A 8 3.69 6.94 8.41
C ALA A 8 4.60 6.77 7.19
N VAL A 9 4.51 7.67 6.21
CA VAL A 9 5.40 7.68 5.02
C VAL A 9 6.86 7.81 5.42
N ALA A 10 7.19 8.72 6.35
CA ALA A 10 8.56 8.87 6.85
C ALA A 10 9.09 7.56 7.48
N VAL A 11 8.32 6.97 8.40
CA VAL A 11 8.70 5.72 9.07
C VAL A 11 8.84 4.55 8.09
N LEU A 12 7.95 4.43 7.10
CA LEU A 12 8.01 3.38 6.10
C LEU A 12 9.25 3.51 5.21
N ASN A 13 9.63 4.73 4.82
CA ASN A 13 10.85 4.96 4.05
C ASN A 13 12.11 4.72 4.88
N GLU A 14 12.15 5.16 6.15
CA GLU A 14 13.25 4.82 7.07
C GLU A 14 13.38 3.30 7.26
N ALA A 15 12.26 2.58 7.33
CA ALA A 15 12.25 1.12 7.43
C ALA A 15 12.76 0.47 6.13
N LEU A 16 12.37 0.99 4.96
CA LEU A 16 12.84 0.53 3.65
C LEU A 16 14.34 0.70 3.49
N GLU A 17 14.91 1.82 3.95
CA GLU A 17 16.36 2.05 3.91
C GLU A 17 17.14 1.05 4.77
N ARG A 18 16.54 0.62 5.89
CA ARG A 18 17.16 -0.32 6.83
C ARG A 18 17.08 -1.77 6.38
N ASP A 19 15.95 -2.18 5.80
CA ASP A 19 15.72 -3.55 5.33
C ASP A 19 14.82 -3.58 4.09
N PRO A 20 15.39 -3.37 2.89
CA PRO A 20 14.61 -3.31 1.67
C PRO A 20 13.95 -4.65 1.30
N ASP A 21 14.59 -5.77 1.64
CA ASP A 21 14.09 -7.11 1.31
C ASP A 21 12.87 -7.48 2.16
N ALA A 22 12.90 -7.17 3.46
CA ALA A 22 11.75 -7.37 4.33
C ALA A 22 10.56 -6.51 3.91
N LEU A 23 10.79 -5.23 3.58
CA LEU A 23 9.72 -4.33 3.13
C LEU A 23 9.15 -4.78 1.77
N LEU A 24 10.00 -5.22 0.85
CA LEU A 24 9.56 -5.80 -0.41
C LEU A 24 8.69 -7.05 -0.20
N ALA A 25 9.08 -7.94 0.71
CA ALA A 25 8.32 -9.13 1.05
C ALA A 25 6.96 -8.76 1.68
N LEU A 26 6.94 -7.82 2.62
CA LEU A 26 5.72 -7.36 3.29
C LEU A 26 4.73 -6.67 2.35
N VAL A 27 5.21 -5.80 1.45
CA VAL A 27 4.34 -5.11 0.48
C VAL A 27 3.75 -6.09 -0.54
N ASN A 28 4.51 -7.13 -0.91
CA ASN A 28 4.05 -8.20 -1.78
C ASN A 28 3.16 -9.24 -1.07
N LEU A 29 3.16 -9.29 0.27
CA LEU A 29 2.35 -10.24 1.01
C LEU A 29 0.86 -9.89 0.85
N ARG A 30 0.14 -10.80 0.19
CA ARG A 30 -1.30 -10.74 0.00
C ARG A 30 -1.92 -12.02 0.52
N VAL A 31 -2.89 -11.89 1.40
CA VAL A 31 -3.60 -13.02 2.01
C VAL A 31 -5.07 -12.96 1.66
N GLU A 32 -5.70 -14.12 1.52
CA GLU A 32 -7.13 -14.20 1.27
C GLU A 32 -7.91 -13.59 2.45
N CYS A 33 -8.98 -12.87 2.15
CA CYS A 33 -9.88 -12.34 3.16
C CYS A 33 -11.34 -12.62 2.82
N ASN A 34 -12.18 -12.67 3.86
CA ASN A 34 -13.61 -12.87 3.68
C ASN A 34 -14.30 -11.61 3.11
N ALA A 35 -15.54 -11.81 2.64
CA ALA A 35 -16.36 -10.75 2.05
C ALA A 35 -16.67 -9.59 3.02
N ARG A 36 -16.67 -9.83 4.34
CA ARG A 36 -16.92 -8.79 5.34
C ARG A 36 -15.76 -7.80 5.41
N LEU A 37 -14.52 -8.29 5.39
CA LEU A 37 -13.33 -7.42 5.33
C LEU A 37 -13.23 -6.73 3.97
N ALA A 38 -13.54 -7.44 2.88
CA ALA A 38 -13.57 -6.87 1.54
C ALA A 38 -14.58 -5.72 1.37
N ALA A 39 -15.66 -5.72 2.15
CA ALA A 39 -16.66 -4.66 2.16
C ALA A 39 -16.29 -3.46 3.06
N HIS A 40 -15.12 -3.47 3.71
CA HIS A 40 -14.72 -2.39 4.60
C HIS A 40 -14.43 -1.11 3.82
N ARG A 41 -15.08 0.00 4.23
CA ARG A 41 -15.09 1.26 3.47
C ARG A 41 -13.70 1.85 3.20
N THR A 42 -12.77 1.72 4.15
CA THR A 42 -11.44 2.36 4.08
C THR A 42 -10.30 1.38 3.82
N ILE A 43 -10.53 0.06 3.80
CA ILE A 43 -9.48 -0.94 3.56
C ILE A 43 -9.57 -1.39 2.10
N PRO A 44 -8.67 -0.94 1.21
CA PRO A 44 -8.72 -1.33 -0.20
C PRO A 44 -8.29 -2.79 -0.37
N VAL A 45 -9.24 -3.65 -0.72
CA VAL A 45 -9.03 -5.07 -0.98
C VAL A 45 -8.99 -5.32 -2.49
N GLY A 46 -8.00 -6.07 -2.96
CA GLY A 46 -7.88 -6.47 -4.36
C GLY A 46 -8.68 -7.74 -4.66
N LEU A 47 -9.17 -7.89 -5.89
CA LEU A 47 -9.78 -9.14 -6.38
C LEU A 47 -8.82 -9.78 -7.39
N HIS A 48 -8.30 -10.96 -7.05
CA HIS A 48 -7.38 -11.73 -7.89
C HIS A 48 -7.93 -13.13 -8.09
N ASP A 49 -8.16 -13.54 -9.34
CA ASP A 49 -8.70 -14.86 -9.68
C ASP A 49 -10.02 -15.20 -8.94
N GLY A 50 -10.87 -14.19 -8.74
CA GLY A 50 -12.14 -14.34 -8.01
C GLY A 50 -12.01 -14.41 -6.48
N VAL A 51 -10.80 -14.28 -5.94
CA VAL A 51 -10.52 -14.30 -4.50
C VAL A 51 -10.13 -12.92 -4.00
N HIS A 52 -10.79 -12.46 -2.95
CA HIS A 52 -10.45 -11.22 -2.27
C HIS A 52 -9.14 -11.37 -1.51
N LYS A 53 -8.19 -10.46 -1.76
CA LYS A 53 -6.90 -10.45 -1.09
C LYS A 53 -6.60 -9.10 -0.46
N VAL A 54 -6.11 -9.14 0.78
CA VAL A 54 -5.68 -7.98 1.56
C VAL A 54 -4.17 -8.03 1.78
N GLY A 55 -3.52 -6.88 1.86
CA GLY A 55 -2.10 -6.79 2.22
C GLY A 55 -1.83 -5.67 3.21
N LEU A 56 -0.58 -5.55 3.65
CA LEU A 56 -0.19 -4.62 4.71
C LEU A 56 -0.62 -3.18 4.42
N LEU A 57 -0.36 -2.67 3.21
CA LEU A 57 -0.74 -1.31 2.83
C LEU A 57 -2.26 -1.08 2.86
N ALA A 58 -3.08 -2.11 2.62
CA ALA A 58 -4.53 -1.97 2.71
C ALA A 58 -4.97 -1.69 4.16
N LEU A 59 -4.38 -2.40 5.12
CA LEU A 59 -4.68 -2.21 6.54
C LEU A 59 -4.20 -0.84 7.03
N LEU A 60 -2.99 -0.43 6.63
CA LEU A 60 -2.46 0.90 6.97
C LEU A 60 -3.35 2.02 6.41
N ASN A 61 -3.78 1.90 5.16
CA ASN A 61 -4.74 2.84 4.57
C ASN A 61 -6.07 2.84 5.33
N GLY A 62 -6.58 1.68 5.77
CA GLY A 62 -7.80 1.62 6.58
C GLY A 62 -7.71 2.31 7.95
N VAL A 63 -6.51 2.34 8.54
CA VAL A 63 -6.22 3.03 9.81
C VAL A 63 -6.06 4.54 9.62
N LEU A 64 -5.50 4.96 8.48
CA LEU A 64 -5.08 6.34 8.25
C LEU A 64 -6.07 7.17 7.43
N ALA A 65 -6.94 6.53 6.65
CA ALA A 65 -7.87 7.21 5.76
C ALA A 65 -9.22 7.49 6.45
N ASP A 66 -9.69 8.73 6.34
CA ASP A 66 -11.04 9.14 6.76
C ASP A 66 -12.11 8.88 5.67
N THR A 67 -11.68 8.60 4.44
CA THR A 67 -12.53 8.39 3.27
C THR A 67 -12.15 7.10 2.54
N PRO A 68 -13.06 6.54 1.69
CA PRO A 68 -12.69 5.44 0.81
C PRO A 68 -11.53 5.84 -0.09
N GLY A 69 -10.51 4.99 -0.19
CA GLY A 69 -9.32 5.22 -1.00
C GLY A 69 -8.04 4.89 -0.26
N ALA A 70 -6.92 4.95 -0.98
CA ALA A 70 -5.59 4.83 -0.40
C ALA A 70 -5.00 6.24 -0.24
N VAL A 71 -4.45 6.52 0.94
CA VAL A 71 -3.71 7.74 1.27
C VAL A 71 -2.19 7.52 1.27
N ILE A 72 -1.74 6.25 1.28
CA ILE A 72 -0.34 5.86 1.14
C ILE A 72 -0.20 4.82 0.03
N GLY A 73 0.77 5.05 -0.83
CA GLY A 73 1.20 4.15 -1.91
C GLY A 73 2.63 3.65 -1.72
N ALA A 74 3.00 2.66 -2.54
CA ALA A 74 4.37 2.24 -2.72
C ALA A 74 4.78 2.45 -4.18
N ARG A 75 5.97 2.99 -4.40
CA ARG A 75 6.58 3.17 -5.72
C ARG A 75 7.71 2.17 -5.91
N GLY A 76 7.84 1.65 -7.13
CA GLY A 76 8.87 0.67 -7.45
C GLY A 76 8.68 0.03 -8.81
N THR A 77 9.53 -0.96 -9.11
CA THR A 77 9.44 -1.74 -10.34
C THR A 77 8.49 -2.92 -10.12
N LEU A 78 7.52 -3.09 -11.00
CA LEU A 78 6.53 -4.16 -10.96
C LEU A 78 6.81 -5.22 -12.03
N ASP A 79 6.55 -6.48 -11.68
CA ASP A 79 6.30 -7.54 -12.66
C ASP A 79 4.87 -7.35 -13.18
N ARG A 80 4.74 -7.00 -14.47
CA ARG A 80 3.46 -6.74 -15.12
C ARG A 80 2.57 -7.98 -15.24
N ALA A 81 3.14 -9.19 -15.22
CA ALA A 81 2.37 -10.40 -15.31
C ALA A 81 1.68 -10.74 -13.98
N THR A 82 2.35 -10.47 -12.86
CA THR A 82 1.87 -10.87 -11.52
C THR A 82 1.38 -9.71 -10.65
N GLY A 83 1.70 -8.46 -11.04
CA GLY A 83 1.43 -7.27 -10.24
C GLY A 83 2.29 -7.16 -8.98
N ARG A 84 3.33 -7.98 -8.85
CA ARG A 84 4.23 -7.97 -7.69
C ARG A 84 5.35 -6.95 -7.89
N PHE A 85 5.77 -6.31 -6.80
CA PHE A 85 6.99 -5.52 -6.81
C PHE A 85 8.20 -6.45 -6.97
N LEU A 86 9.05 -6.14 -7.94
CA LEU A 86 10.40 -6.68 -8.09
C LEU A 86 11.40 -5.88 -7.25
N ARG A 87 11.13 -4.59 -7.05
CA ARG A 87 11.93 -3.67 -6.24
C ARG A 87 11.07 -2.53 -5.72
N LEU A 88 11.24 -2.18 -4.45
CA LEU A 88 10.69 -0.95 -3.89
C LEU A 88 11.68 0.21 -4.03
N GLN A 89 11.15 1.37 -4.35
CA GLN A 89 11.89 2.64 -4.43
C GLN A 89 11.46 3.63 -3.34
N GLY A 90 10.26 3.48 -2.78
CA GLY A 90 9.78 4.31 -1.69
C GLY A 90 8.29 4.15 -1.41
N PHE A 91 7.84 4.83 -0.36
CA PHE A 91 6.43 5.03 -0.02
C PHE A 91 6.06 6.51 -0.17
N GLU A 92 4.83 6.77 -0.57
CA GLU A 92 4.38 8.11 -0.97
C GLU A 92 3.02 8.44 -0.36
N ASP A 93 2.83 9.72 -0.03
CA ASP A 93 1.55 10.28 0.38
C ASP A 93 0.72 10.56 -0.88
N LEU A 94 -0.39 9.85 -1.04
CA LEU A 94 -1.28 9.94 -2.20
C LEU A 94 -2.35 11.04 -2.05
N ARG A 95 -2.35 11.77 -0.92
CA ARG A 95 -3.26 12.91 -0.73
C ARG A 95 -2.78 14.15 -1.47
N GLY A 96 -1.50 14.17 -1.87
CA GLY A 96 -0.88 15.21 -2.67
C GLY A 96 -0.93 14.90 -4.16
N ASP A 97 -1.24 15.94 -4.93
CA ASP A 97 -1.24 16.09 -6.39
C ASP A 97 -2.27 15.28 -7.21
N GLY A 98 -3.30 16.00 -7.64
CA GLY A 98 -3.97 15.67 -8.90
C GLY A 98 -2.96 15.65 -10.04
N VAL A 99 -3.14 14.68 -10.92
CA VAL A 99 -2.39 14.40 -12.17
C VAL A 99 -1.13 13.53 -11.97
N ASP A 100 -1.25 12.29 -12.47
CA ASP A 100 -0.20 11.31 -12.65
C ASP A 100 1.09 11.92 -13.21
N THR A 101 2.22 11.71 -12.53
CA THR A 101 3.53 11.74 -13.18
C THR A 101 4.00 10.31 -13.36
N VAL A 102 3.72 9.78 -14.55
CA VAL A 102 4.39 8.59 -15.09
C VAL A 102 5.83 9.00 -15.41
N ALA A 103 6.79 8.39 -14.74
CA ALA A 103 8.20 8.36 -15.16
C ALA A 103 8.53 6.99 -15.76
#